data_AF-A0A8J2KWS6-F1
#
_entry.id   AF-A0A8J2KWS6-F1
#
_cell.length_a   1.000
_cell.length_b   1.000
_cell.length_c   1.000
_cell.angle_alpha   90.00
_cell.angle_beta   90.00
_cell.angle_gamma   90.00
#
_symmetry.space_group_name_H-M   'P 1'
#
loop_
_entity.id
_entity.type
_entity.pdbx_description
1 polymer ?
#
loop_
_entity_poly.entity_id
_entity_poly.type
_entity_poly.pdbx_seq_one_letter_code
_entity_poly.pdbx_strand_id
1 'polypeptide(L)'
;DCWNNNMMLDTGETSKKLILIDFQCPRINSPNMDLIRFLFFSCGPDVRKRWKELLEYYFSILQEYVLSLEQPFPFKFEDFLKDFSRKGKLDFIAGMMMVLGFEAMEKLDTGDSDL
;
A
#
# COMPACT_ATOMS: atom_id res chain seq x y z
N ASP A 1 -1.77 -7.30 -3.07
CA ASP A 1 -2.29 -6.08 -3.71
C ASP A 1 -3.24 -5.41 -2.72
N CYS A 2 -2.72 -4.49 -1.90
CA CYS A 2 -3.42 -4.01 -0.70
C CYS A 2 -4.20 -2.73 -1.02
N TRP A 3 -5.42 -2.91 -1.51
CA TRP A 3 -6.36 -1.84 -1.85
C TRP A 3 -7.80 -2.30 -1.55
N ASN A 4 -8.74 -1.36 -1.42
CA ASN A 4 -10.12 -1.61 -0.99
C ASN A 4 -10.87 -2.65 -1.82
N ASN A 5 -10.60 -2.74 -3.13
CA ASN A 5 -11.23 -3.74 -4.00
C ASN A 5 -10.90 -5.19 -3.60
N ASN A 6 -9.77 -5.39 -2.89
CA ASN A 6 -9.33 -6.69 -2.39
C ASN A 6 -9.64 -6.86 -0.90
N MET A 7 -10.62 -6.11 -0.38
CA MET A 7 -11.07 -6.15 1.00
C MET A 7 -12.58 -6.31 1.08
N MET A 8 -13.03 -7.39 1.71
CA MET A 8 -14.45 -7.64 1.96
C MET A 8 -14.79 -7.22 3.39
N LEU A 9 -15.66 -6.22 3.52
CA LEU A 9 -16.13 -5.72 4.81
C LEU A 9 -17.50 -6.34 5.13
N ASP A 10 -17.62 -6.95 6.32
CA ASP A 10 -18.89 -7.35 6.89
C ASP A 10 -19.66 -6.08 7.32
N THR A 11 -20.81 -5.84 6.68
CA THR A 11 -21.68 -4.70 6.95
C THR A 11 -22.77 -5.01 7.98
N GLY A 12 -22.72 -6.16 8.64
CA GLY A 12 -23.64 -6.53 9.71
C GLY A 12 -23.52 -5.64 10.95
N GLU A 13 -24.58 -5.58 11.75
CA GLU A 13 -24.70 -4.67 12.90
C GLU A 13 -23.78 -5.02 14.09
N THR A 14 -23.31 -6.26 14.18
CA THR A 14 -22.71 -6.80 15.41
C THR A 14 -21.18 -6.88 15.42
N SER A 15 -20.51 -6.81 14.26
CA SER A 15 -19.04 -6.81 14.20
C SER A 15 -18.55 -6.42 12.80
N LYS A 16 -17.71 -5.39 12.71
CA LYS A 16 -17.01 -5.04 11.47
C LYS A 16 -15.85 -6.03 11.27
N LYS A 17 -16.12 -7.14 10.58
CA LYS A 17 -15.07 -8.06 10.14
C LYS A 17 -14.54 -7.60 8.78
N LEU A 18 -13.23 -7.66 8.61
CA LEU A 18 -12.57 -7.40 7.33
C LEU A 18 -11.84 -8.66 6.91
N ILE A 19 -12.04 -9.10 5.68
CA ILE A 19 -11.31 -10.22 5.09
C ILE A 19 -10.54 -9.69 3.88
N LEU A 20 -9.24 -9.94 3.86
CA LEU A 20 -8.41 -9.71 2.68
C LEU A 20 -8.61 -10.85 1.70
N ILE A 21 -8.83 -10.52 0.44
CA ILE A 21 -8.99 -11.48 -0.66
C ILE A 21 -7.96 -11.19 -1.76
N ASP A 22 -7.95 -12.01 -2.81
CA ASP A 22 -7.09 -11.86 -3.98
C ASP A 22 -5.58 -11.80 -3.66
N PHE A 23 -5.04 -12.99 -3.35
CA PHE A 23 -3.61 -13.22 -3.10
C PHE A 23 -2.87 -13.70 -4.35
N GLN A 24 -3.24 -13.25 -5.56
CA GLN A 24 -2.58 -13.69 -6.79
C GLN A 24 -1.13 -13.19 -6.94
N CYS A 25 -0.77 -12.09 -6.26
CA CYS A 25 0.56 -11.48 -6.31
C CYS A 25 1.13 -11.10 -4.92
N PRO A 26 1.24 -12.03 -3.95
CA PRO A 26 1.80 -11.73 -2.64
C PRO A 26 3.33 -11.66 -2.74
N ARG A 27 3.94 -10.74 -2.00
CA ARG A 27 5.40 -10.57 -1.99
C ARG A 27 5.91 -10.45 -0.57
N ILE A 28 7.00 -11.16 -0.27
CA ILE A 28 7.77 -10.91 0.95
C ILE A 28 8.51 -9.59 0.75
N ASN A 29 8.03 -8.54 1.40
CA ASN A 29 8.60 -7.20 1.30
C ASN A 29 8.32 -6.42 2.59
N SER A 30 8.74 -5.16 2.64
CA SER A 30 8.40 -4.28 3.75
C SER A 30 6.89 -4.07 3.86
N PRO A 31 6.33 -4.11 5.08
CA PRO A 31 4.91 -3.80 5.31
C PRO A 31 4.51 -2.39 4.85
N ASN A 32 5.47 -1.46 4.77
CA ASN A 32 5.22 -0.12 4.25
C ASN A 32 4.72 -0.12 2.81
N MET A 33 5.08 -1.11 1.98
CA MET A 33 4.58 -1.21 0.60
C MET A 33 3.06 -1.36 0.58
N ASP A 34 2.51 -2.19 1.47
CA ASP A 34 1.07 -2.40 1.55
C ASP A 34 0.35 -1.16 2.11
N LEU A 35 0.96 -0.48 3.10
CA LEU A 35 0.42 0.77 3.65
C LEU A 35 0.40 1.91 2.63
N ILE A 36 1.46 2.07 1.84
CA ILE A 36 1.53 3.06 0.76
C ILE A 36 0.40 2.79 -0.22
N ARG A 37 0.28 1.56 -0.73
CA ARG A 37 -0.76 1.20 -1.70
C ARG A 37 -2.15 1.43 -1.15
N PHE A 38 -2.41 1.03 0.08
CA PHE A 38 -3.71 1.25 0.71
C PHE A 38 -4.03 2.74 0.84
N LEU A 39 -3.11 3.54 1.41
CA LEU A 39 -3.32 4.97 1.60
C LEU A 39 -3.54 5.72 0.28
N PHE A 40 -2.80 5.40 -0.77
CA PHE A 40 -2.89 6.13 -2.05
C PHE A 40 -4.01 5.63 -2.97
N PHE A 41 -4.32 4.33 -2.98
CA PHE A 41 -5.34 3.76 -3.86
C PHE A 41 -6.72 3.60 -3.23
N SER A 42 -6.81 3.60 -1.90
CA SER A 42 -8.07 3.31 -1.19
C SER A 42 -8.59 4.45 -0.32
N CYS A 43 -7.73 5.37 0.11
CA CYS A 43 -8.11 6.42 1.05
C CYS A 43 -8.29 7.78 0.37
N GLY A 44 -9.23 8.57 0.88
CA GLY A 44 -9.44 9.97 0.49
C GLY A 44 -8.35 10.92 1.01
N PRO A 45 -8.28 12.16 0.49
CA PRO A 45 -7.29 13.16 0.92
C PRO A 45 -7.33 13.50 2.40
N ASP A 46 -8.51 13.49 3.01
CA ASP A 46 -8.77 13.71 4.43
C ASP A 46 -8.08 12.65 5.31
N VAL A 47 -8.20 11.39 4.94
CA VAL A 47 -7.53 10.27 5.62
C VAL A 47 -6.02 10.34 5.36
N ARG A 48 -5.59 10.60 4.12
CA ARG A 48 -4.16 10.70 3.79
C ARG A 48 -3.43 11.81 4.53
N LYS A 49 -4.08 12.91 4.90
CA LYS A 49 -3.47 13.96 5.75
C LYS A 49 -3.07 13.45 7.13
N ARG A 50 -3.73 12.39 7.62
CA ARG A 50 -3.46 11.73 8.91
C ARG A 50 -2.51 10.54 8.77
N TRP A 51 -1.79 10.41 7.65
CA TRP A 51 -0.91 9.27 7.37
C TRP A 51 0.04 8.94 8.52
N LYS A 52 0.64 9.95 9.18
CA LYS A 52 1.60 9.73 10.25
C LYS A 52 0.96 9.06 11.47
N GLU A 53 -0.22 9.54 11.89
CA GLU A 53 -1.01 8.95 12.98
C GLU A 53 -1.40 7.50 12.65
N LEU A 54 -1.81 7.24 11.41
CA LEU A 54 -2.14 5.88 10.95
C LEU A 54 -0.92 4.95 10.96
N LEU A 55 0.27 5.45 10.59
CA LEU A 55 1.51 4.67 10.68
C LEU A 55 1.93 4.41 12.13
N GLU A 56 1.78 5.38 13.02
CA GLU A 56 2.03 5.20 14.46
C GLU A 56 1.13 4.10 15.02
N TYR A 57 -0.16 4.15 14.70
CA TYR A 57 -1.13 3.14 15.12
C TYR A 57 -0.82 1.76 14.51
N TYR A 58 -0.52 1.68 13.21
CA TYR A 58 -0.17 0.41 12.58
C TYR A 58 1.11 -0.17 13.21
N PHE A 59 2.12 0.65 13.44
CA PHE A 59 3.38 0.24 14.02
C PHE A 59 3.21 -0.28 15.45
N SER A 60 2.35 0.35 16.27
CA SER A 60 2.07 -0.15 17.63
C SER A 60 1.39 -1.51 17.62
N ILE A 61 0.41 -1.72 16.73
CA ILE A 61 -0.25 -3.02 16.58
C ILE A 61 0.72 -4.09 16.05
N LEU A 62 1.55 -3.74 15.07
CA LEU A 62 2.57 -4.65 14.54
C LEU A 62 3.57 -5.05 15.64
N GLN A 63 4.01 -4.10 16.45
CA GLN A 63 4.90 -4.34 17.58
C GLN A 63 4.25 -5.26 18.63
N GLU A 64 3.02 -4.95 19.04
CA GLU A 64 2.24 -5.78 19.98
C GLU A 64 2.09 -7.20 19.47
N TYR A 65 1.73 -7.37 18.20
CA TYR A 65 1.56 -8.68 17.58
C TYR A 65 2.86 -9.49 17.56
N VAL A 66 3.98 -8.90 17.14
CA VAL A 66 5.28 -9.61 17.11
C VAL A 66 5.72 -10.01 18.52
N LEU A 67 5.53 -9.13 19.50
CA LEU A 67 5.84 -9.45 20.90
C LEU A 67 4.95 -10.57 21.45
N SER A 68 3.68 -10.64 21.03
CA SER A 68 2.76 -11.74 21.41
C SER A 68 3.19 -13.11 20.86
N LEU A 69 4.03 -13.13 19.83
CA LEU A 69 4.67 -14.34 19.29
C LEU A 69 5.99 -14.70 19.99
N GLU A 70 6.30 -14.04 21.11
CA GLU A 70 7.56 -14.17 21.85
C GLU A 70 8.80 -13.86 21.00
N GLN A 71 8.66 -13.04 19.96
CA GLN A 71 9.76 -12.60 19.10
C GLN A 71 10.20 -11.18 19.44
N PRO A 72 11.51 -10.87 19.42
CA PRO A 72 11.97 -9.50 19.61
C PRO A 72 11.52 -8.64 18.42
N PHE A 73 10.98 -7.46 18.72
CA PHE A 73 10.58 -6.53 17.67
C PHE A 73 11.80 -5.80 17.09
N PRO A 74 12.14 -5.98 15.80
CA PRO A 74 13.43 -5.57 15.27
C PRO A 74 13.49 -4.12 14.77
N PHE A 75 12.35 -3.40 14.75
CA PHE A 75 12.25 -2.11 14.10
C PHE A 75 12.16 -0.95 15.10
N LYS A 76 12.85 0.15 14.80
CA LYS A 76 12.59 1.46 15.40
C LYS A 76 11.59 2.22 14.55
N PHE A 77 10.74 3.02 15.19
CA PHE A 77 9.71 3.77 14.47
C PHE A 77 10.30 4.78 13.47
N GLU A 78 11.42 5.41 13.80
CA GLU A 78 12.11 6.33 12.89
C GLU A 78 12.57 5.63 11.60
N ASP A 79 13.07 4.41 11.70
CA ASP A 79 13.54 3.66 10.53
C ASP A 79 12.37 3.14 9.70
N PHE A 80 11.25 2.80 10.35
CA PHE A 80 9.99 2.49 9.69
C PHE A 80 9.46 3.70 8.88
N LEU A 81 9.48 4.90 9.45
CA LEU A 81 9.08 6.14 8.76
C LEU A 81 10.00 6.52 7.59
N LYS A 82 11.32 6.36 7.76
CA LYS A 82 12.28 6.56 6.67
C LYS A 82 11.99 5.60 5.51
N ASP A 83 11.73 4.33 5.83
CA ASP A 83 11.42 3.32 4.82
C ASP A 83 10.11 3.62 4.09
N PHE A 84 9.06 4.03 4.80
CA PHE A 84 7.79 4.49 4.21
C PHE A 84 8.01 5.65 3.24
N SER A 85 8.75 6.67 3.67
CA SER A 85 9.02 7.85 2.84
C SER A 85 9.84 7.52 1.59
N ARG A 86 10.84 6.64 1.72
CA ARG A 86 11.68 6.20 0.60
C ARG A 86 10.88 5.37 -0.40
N LYS A 87 10.14 4.38 0.07
CA LYS A 87 9.33 3.50 -0.78
C LYS A 87 8.19 4.25 -1.45
N GLY A 88 7.54 5.19 -0.75
CA GLY A 88 6.48 6.00 -1.33
C GLY A 88 6.95 6.82 -2.53
N LYS A 89 8.16 7.41 -2.45
CA LYS A 89 8.78 8.10 -3.59
C LYS A 89 9.10 7.15 -4.74
N LEU A 90 9.65 5.98 -4.45
CA LEU A 90 9.99 4.99 -5.48
C LEU A 90 8.73 4.46 -6.19
N ASP A 91 7.68 4.12 -5.45
CA ASP A 91 6.42 3.65 -6.00
C ASP A 91 5.72 4.74 -6.83
N PHE A 92 5.78 5.99 -6.38
CA PHE A 92 5.26 7.13 -7.14
C PHE A 92 6.00 7.31 -8.48
N ILE A 93 7.34 7.28 -8.47
CA ILE A 93 8.14 7.39 -9.70
C ILE A 93 7.85 6.20 -10.64
N ALA A 94 7.81 4.98 -10.11
CA ALA A 94 7.51 3.79 -10.90
C ALA A 94 6.12 3.87 -11.55
N GLY A 95 5.12 4.35 -10.80
CA GLY A 95 3.77 4.60 -11.32
C GLY A 95 3.74 5.63 -12.44
N MET A 96 4.45 6.76 -12.28
CA MET A 96 4.57 7.77 -13.34
C MET A 96 5.24 7.21 -14.59
N MET A 97 6.33 6.47 -14.44
CA MET A 97 7.04 5.85 -15.56
C MET A 97 6.16 4.83 -16.30
N MET A 98 5.34 4.08 -15.56
CA MET A 98 4.39 3.14 -16.14
C MET A 98 3.32 3.84 -16.99
N VAL A 99 2.74 4.94 -16.48
CA VAL A 99 1.76 5.74 -17.23
C VAL A 99 2.37 6.32 -18.51
N LEU A 100 3.56 6.92 -18.41
CA LEU A 100 4.27 7.44 -19.59
C LEU A 100 4.63 6.34 -20.59
N GLY A 101 4.99 5.15 -20.10
CA GLY A 101 5.26 3.98 -20.92
C GLY A 101 4.01 3.51 -21.69
N PHE A 102 2.85 3.47 -21.04
CA PHE A 102 1.59 3.14 -21.71
C PHE A 102 1.22 4.16 -22.79
N GLU A 103 1.36 5.46 -22.50
CA GLU A 103 1.10 6.51 -23.50
C GLU A 103 2.07 6.43 -24.70
N ALA A 104 3.34 6.10 -24.44
CA ALA A 104 4.32 5.91 -25.51
C ALA A 104 4.01 4.69 -26.39
N MET A 105 3.56 3.58 -25.80
CA MET A 105 3.13 2.38 -26.54
C MET A 105 1.89 2.66 -27.38
N GLU A 106 0.89 3.37 -26.83
CA GLU A 106 -0.32 3.75 -27.57
C GLU A 106 0.02 4.63 -28.79
N LYS A 107 0.94 5.59 -28.64
CA LYS A 107 1.39 6.44 -29.76
C LYS A 107 2.10 5.64 -30.85
N LEU A 108 2.89 4.62 -30.50
CA LEU A 108 3.52 3.72 -31.47
C LEU A 108 2.48 2.90 -32.23
N ASP A 109 1.50 2.32 -31.52
CA ASP A 109 0.42 1.53 -32.12
C ASP A 109 -0.45 2.37 -33.08
N THR A 110 -0.71 3.64 -32.76
CA THR A 110 -1.47 4.56 -33.64
C THR A 110 -0.61 5.18 -34.76
N GLY A 111 0.70 5.26 -34.58
CA GLY A 111 1.62 5.86 -35.55
C GLY A 111 1.91 4.97 -36.75
N ASP A 112 1.80 3.65 -36.59
CA ASP A 112 1.97 2.66 -37.67
C ASP A 112 0.68 2.44 -38.49
N SER A 113 -0.47 2.99 -38.07
CA SER A 113 -1.75 2.87 -38.80
C SER A 113 -2.02 3.94 -39.87
N ASP A 114 -1.13 4.93 -39.99
CA ASP A 114 -1.25 6.06 -40.94
C ASP A 114 -0.33 5.94 -42.19
N LEU A 115 0.19 4.74 -42.49
CA LEU A 115 0.95 4.40 -43.72
C LEU A 115 0.20 3.37 -44.57
#